data_AF-A0A1Z5K6X2-F1
#
_entry.id   AF-A0A1Z5K6X2-F1
#
_cell.length_a   1.000
_cell.length_b   1.000
_cell.length_c   1.000
_cell.angle_alpha   90.00
_cell.angle_beta   90.00
_cell.angle_gamma   90.00
#
_symmetry.space_group_name_H-M   'P 1'
#
loop_
_entity.id
_entity.type
_entity.pdbx_description
1 polymer ?
#
loop_
_entity_poly.entity_id
_entity_poly.type
_entity_poly.pdbx_seq_one_letter_code
_entity_poly.pdbx_strand_id
1 'polypeptide(L)'
;MGDMQEQMMMQRACTHLSDVVLYMPMATKAAYLEALIQCPHLVESESNPETFLRFEDFNYWSAAGRLVTYWRKRKEFFGDRAFLPMDLSGKGAMNDDDIRPMATGSLTMIPNSNIIIHDRTCASDAGDEATKMRRRFFFMQTMMNSTLHTEKGPRLFIYGFEISDARKRMNAELKSLIASAFPIPNFEEFHLIFVKEKNQTIWQYILPRGLEQMSGLIGNVMIHNFNFKDEIADQLSYYGVTRSHLPVKLGGCYSPEQSLFVLQCGLPLSTIYRLNQPAPASYESPIRNQSATEKGSLERLLEFFMKKAPDLPDVEEMDSLDPLTPSDLASITNQKSDSCYYYSRSIPLYVDYDTKVLSAYQCLARQQIEFFEASEDDITSSIRGRKKAIVLGQVGLRCRHCAHLPRQKRAIAATYYPTTLEGVYQTAHNLARRHLISSCPFVPPECNRKLAQLGESKSVTCIGKHYWAETAELSGVIEIDGILRFQDAPTLADT
;
A
#
# COMPACT_ATOMS: atom_id res chain seq x y z
N MET A 1 22.04 -29.33 -6.13
CA MET A 1 22.92 -28.13 -6.04
C MET A 1 22.17 -26.90 -5.55
N GLY A 2 20.92 -26.62 -5.99
CA GLY A 2 20.14 -25.47 -5.50
C GLY A 2 19.83 -25.46 -3.99
N ASP A 3 19.41 -26.59 -3.43
CA ASP A 3 18.98 -26.69 -2.01
C ASP A 3 20.12 -26.39 -1.00
N MET A 4 21.32 -26.92 -1.24
CA MET A 4 22.49 -26.63 -0.40
C MET A 4 22.91 -25.15 -0.46
N GLN A 5 22.74 -24.51 -1.62
CA GLN A 5 23.05 -23.09 -1.80
C GLN A 5 22.03 -22.20 -1.09
N GLU A 6 20.74 -22.57 -1.13
CA GLU A 6 19.69 -21.89 -0.38
C GLU A 6 19.88 -22.03 1.13
N GLN A 7 20.23 -23.23 1.62
CA GLN A 7 20.53 -23.45 3.04
C GLN A 7 21.70 -22.59 3.53
N MET A 8 22.78 -22.48 2.75
CA MET A 8 23.91 -21.60 3.07
C MET A 8 23.51 -20.12 3.04
N MET A 9 22.66 -19.71 2.08
CA MET A 9 22.14 -18.35 2.00
C MET A 9 21.26 -18.02 3.21
N MET A 10 20.36 -18.94 3.58
CA MET A 10 19.50 -18.83 4.75
C MET A 10 20.31 -18.70 6.03
N GLN A 11 21.30 -19.57 6.24
CA GLN A 11 22.14 -19.54 7.43
C GLN A 11 22.86 -18.19 7.58
N ARG A 12 23.46 -17.67 6.49
CA ARG A 12 24.11 -16.34 6.49
C ARG A 12 23.12 -15.22 6.75
N ALA A 13 21.94 -15.27 6.12
CA ALA A 13 20.91 -14.27 6.28
C ALA A 13 20.35 -14.24 7.72
N CYS A 14 20.18 -15.39 8.37
CA CYS A 14 19.79 -15.48 9.78
C CYS A 14 20.84 -14.86 10.72
N THR A 15 22.13 -15.09 10.47
CA THR A 15 23.20 -14.44 11.24
C THR A 15 23.13 -12.92 11.09
N HIS A 16 23.07 -12.41 9.85
CA HIS A 16 22.98 -10.97 9.61
C HIS A 16 21.69 -10.33 10.11
N LEU A 17 20.57 -11.05 10.09
CA LEU A 17 19.30 -10.59 10.67
C LEU A 17 19.45 -10.33 12.16
N SER A 18 20.11 -11.26 12.88
CA SER A 18 20.37 -11.10 14.31
C SER A 18 21.24 -9.87 14.59
N ASP A 19 22.29 -9.65 13.80
CA ASP A 19 23.17 -8.48 13.92
C ASP A 19 22.41 -7.18 13.68
N VAL A 20 21.61 -7.11 12.60
CA VAL A 20 20.86 -5.90 12.25
C VAL A 20 19.86 -5.52 13.33
N VAL A 21 19.17 -6.49 13.92
CA VAL A 21 18.26 -6.21 15.05
C VAL A 21 19.02 -5.53 16.19
N LEU A 22 20.30 -5.83 16.44
CA LEU A 22 21.11 -5.13 17.45
C LEU A 22 21.37 -3.65 17.12
N TYR A 23 21.41 -3.28 15.84
CA TYR A 23 21.60 -1.88 15.41
C TYR A 23 20.29 -1.08 15.31
N MET A 24 19.13 -1.73 15.25
CA MET A 24 17.84 -1.03 15.21
C MET A 24 17.57 -0.25 16.51
N PRO A 25 16.83 0.89 16.46
CA PRO A 25 16.47 1.65 17.64
C PRO A 25 15.73 0.80 18.70
N MET A 26 16.02 1.04 19.99
CA MET A 26 15.38 0.27 21.06
C MET A 26 13.86 0.39 21.03
N ALA A 27 13.34 1.60 20.77
CA ALA A 27 11.90 1.86 20.68
C ALA A 27 11.18 1.00 19.63
N THR A 28 11.86 0.64 18.53
CA THR A 28 11.27 -0.21 17.52
C THR A 28 11.33 -1.68 17.91
N LYS A 29 12.49 -2.16 18.39
CA LYS A 29 12.76 -3.61 18.58
C LYS A 29 12.40 -4.17 19.96
N ALA A 30 12.09 -3.35 20.95
CA ALA A 30 11.88 -3.79 22.33
C ALA A 30 10.89 -4.96 22.45
N ALA A 31 9.73 -4.87 21.77
CA ALA A 31 8.71 -5.93 21.81
C ALA A 31 9.18 -7.25 21.20
N TYR A 32 10.03 -7.20 20.17
CA TYR A 32 10.59 -8.41 19.56
C TYR A 32 11.64 -9.07 20.46
N LEU A 33 12.53 -8.27 21.06
CA LEU A 33 13.52 -8.79 22.03
C LEU A 33 12.83 -9.41 23.25
N GLU A 34 11.76 -8.79 23.73
CA GLU A 34 10.94 -9.33 24.80
C GLU A 34 10.27 -10.65 24.41
N ALA A 35 9.76 -10.78 23.19
CA ALA A 35 9.20 -12.03 22.68
C ALA A 35 10.25 -13.15 22.60
N LEU A 36 11.47 -12.85 22.15
CA LEU A 36 12.58 -13.82 22.13
C LEU A 36 12.92 -14.35 23.54
N ILE A 37 12.70 -13.54 24.58
CA ILE A 37 12.95 -13.94 25.98
C ILE A 37 11.74 -14.68 26.57
N GLN A 38 10.53 -14.12 26.42
CA GLN A 38 9.34 -14.63 27.09
C GLN A 38 8.70 -15.82 26.37
N CYS A 39 8.68 -15.82 25.04
CA CYS A 39 7.98 -16.80 24.23
C CYS A 39 8.73 -17.17 22.93
N PRO A 40 9.98 -17.66 23.02
CA PRO A 40 10.77 -18.02 21.84
C PRO A 40 10.09 -19.05 20.93
N HIS A 41 9.32 -19.98 21.52
CA HIS A 41 8.52 -20.97 20.79
C HIS A 41 7.40 -20.34 19.93
N LEU A 42 6.85 -19.19 20.33
CA LEU A 42 5.88 -18.44 19.52
C LEU A 42 6.60 -17.63 18.44
N VAL A 43 7.81 -17.13 18.71
CA VAL A 43 8.62 -16.50 17.66
C VAL A 43 8.91 -17.51 16.55
N GLU A 44 9.26 -18.74 16.90
CA GLU A 44 9.54 -19.81 15.94
C GLU A 44 8.29 -20.29 15.18
N SER A 45 7.17 -20.47 15.87
CA SER A 45 5.96 -21.05 15.27
C SER A 45 5.06 -20.03 14.57
N GLU A 46 4.99 -18.79 15.05
CA GLU A 46 4.08 -17.77 14.54
C GLU A 46 4.80 -16.68 13.73
N SER A 47 6.07 -16.40 13.99
CA SER A 47 6.83 -15.35 13.29
C SER A 47 8.23 -15.82 12.88
N ASN A 48 8.31 -17.02 12.30
CA ASN A 48 9.59 -17.66 11.97
C ASN A 48 10.48 -16.71 11.13
N PRO A 49 11.69 -16.34 11.60
CA PRO A 49 12.58 -15.44 10.87
C PRO A 49 12.89 -15.89 9.44
N GLU A 50 12.95 -17.20 9.18
CA GLU A 50 13.17 -17.73 7.84
C GLU A 50 12.04 -17.37 6.87
N THR A 51 10.79 -17.39 7.33
CA THR A 51 9.63 -17.01 6.51
C THR A 51 9.73 -15.55 6.07
N PHE A 52 10.17 -14.68 6.98
CA PHE A 52 10.35 -13.26 6.71
C PHE A 52 11.56 -13.03 5.78
N LEU A 53 12.63 -13.79 5.94
CA LEU A 53 13.79 -13.75 5.06
C LEU A 53 13.46 -14.21 3.64
N ARG A 54 12.77 -15.35 3.48
CA ARG A 54 12.32 -15.82 2.15
C ARG A 54 11.41 -14.80 1.48
N PHE A 55 10.49 -14.19 2.24
CA PHE A 55 9.57 -13.19 1.71
C PHE A 55 10.28 -11.91 1.21
N GLU A 56 11.38 -11.52 1.86
CA GLU A 56 12.15 -10.33 1.52
C GLU A 56 13.36 -10.64 0.63
N ASP A 57 13.33 -11.76 -0.10
CA ASP A 57 14.42 -12.19 -0.98
C ASP A 57 15.79 -12.19 -0.27
N PHE A 58 15.82 -12.66 0.99
CA PHE A 58 16.97 -12.70 1.88
C PHE A 58 17.57 -11.33 2.26
N ASN A 59 16.82 -10.24 2.06
CA ASN A 59 17.17 -8.92 2.58
C ASN A 59 16.92 -8.86 4.10
N TYR A 60 17.97 -9.12 4.87
CA TYR A 60 17.90 -9.20 6.34
C TYR A 60 17.51 -7.88 7.03
N TRP A 61 17.74 -6.71 6.42
CA TRP A 61 17.25 -5.42 6.96
C TRP A 61 15.73 -5.29 6.85
N SER A 62 15.18 -5.63 5.68
CA SER A 62 13.74 -5.56 5.43
C SER A 62 13.01 -6.63 6.25
N ALA A 63 13.56 -7.84 6.33
CA ALA A 63 13.04 -8.91 7.17
C ALA A 63 13.06 -8.54 8.66
N ALA A 64 14.16 -7.98 9.16
CA ALA A 64 14.26 -7.48 10.54
C ALA A 64 13.23 -6.38 10.81
N GLY A 65 13.09 -5.40 9.89
CA GLY A 65 12.10 -4.35 9.98
C GLY A 65 10.67 -4.88 10.08
N ARG A 66 10.35 -5.91 9.30
CA ARG A 66 9.04 -6.55 9.26
C ARG A 66 8.76 -7.37 10.53
N LEU A 67 9.72 -8.17 11.00
CA LEU A 67 9.64 -8.93 12.26
C LEU A 67 9.45 -8.02 13.48
N VAL A 68 10.26 -6.97 13.57
CA VAL A 68 10.19 -6.00 14.66
C VAL A 68 8.85 -5.27 14.65
N THR A 69 8.36 -4.90 13.46
CA THR A 69 7.05 -4.24 13.32
C THR A 69 5.90 -5.18 13.70
N TYR A 70 5.97 -6.47 13.33
CA TYR A 70 5.00 -7.49 13.73
C TYR A 70 4.84 -7.54 15.25
N TRP A 71 5.93 -7.74 15.99
CA TRP A 71 5.88 -7.85 17.45
C TRP A 71 5.52 -6.54 18.14
N ARG A 72 5.99 -5.40 17.61
CA ARG A 72 5.58 -4.07 18.11
C ARG A 72 4.08 -3.86 17.99
N LYS A 73 3.50 -4.14 16.82
CA LYS A 73 2.06 -4.00 16.57
C LYS A 73 1.23 -5.04 17.33
N ARG A 74 1.76 -6.25 17.51
CA ARG A 74 1.16 -7.26 18.39
C ARG A 74 1.09 -6.75 19.84
N LYS A 75 2.19 -6.22 20.38
CA LYS A 75 2.21 -5.64 21.73
C LYS A 75 1.25 -4.44 21.85
N GLU A 76 1.21 -3.58 20.84
CA GLU A 76 0.30 -2.43 20.79
C GLU A 76 -1.19 -2.84 20.86
N PHE A 77 -1.59 -3.88 20.11
CA PHE A 77 -3.00 -4.27 20.04
C PHE A 77 -3.46 -5.20 21.16
N PHE A 78 -2.56 -6.03 21.68
CA PHE A 78 -2.88 -7.08 22.65
C PHE A 78 -2.39 -6.79 24.07
N GLY A 79 -1.55 -5.76 24.26
CA GLY A 79 -0.96 -5.42 25.55
C GLY A 79 -0.18 -6.61 26.13
N ASP A 80 -0.43 -6.93 27.39
CA ASP A 80 0.24 -8.03 28.10
C ASP A 80 -0.07 -9.42 27.49
N ARG A 81 -1.21 -9.56 26.80
CA ARG A 81 -1.59 -10.80 26.12
C ARG A 81 -0.84 -11.04 24.81
N ALA A 82 -0.01 -10.09 24.38
CA ALA A 82 0.74 -10.19 23.13
C ALA A 82 1.69 -11.40 23.08
N PHE A 83 2.15 -11.88 24.23
CA PHE A 83 3.09 -13.01 24.33
C PHE A 83 2.39 -14.35 24.55
N LEU A 84 1.06 -14.39 24.44
CA LEU A 84 0.25 -15.61 24.45
C LEU A 84 0.00 -16.12 23.01
N PRO A 85 -0.31 -17.42 22.84
CA PRO A 85 -0.59 -18.01 21.52
C PRO A 85 -1.68 -17.27 20.74
N MET A 86 -1.49 -17.10 19.43
CA MET A 86 -2.48 -16.50 18.53
C MET A 86 -3.48 -17.56 18.03
N ASP A 87 -4.32 -18.05 18.93
CA ASP A 87 -5.33 -19.08 18.65
C ASP A 87 -6.75 -18.62 19.00
N LEU A 88 -7.74 -19.45 18.72
CA LEU A 88 -9.14 -19.19 19.07
C LEU A 88 -9.58 -19.92 20.35
N SER A 89 -8.64 -20.27 21.25
CA SER A 89 -8.97 -21.00 22.49
C SER A 89 -9.73 -20.16 23.53
N GLY A 90 -9.68 -18.83 23.39
CA GLY A 90 -10.18 -17.86 24.39
C GLY A 90 -9.21 -17.61 25.55
N LYS A 91 -8.11 -18.38 25.62
CA LYS A 91 -7.07 -18.28 26.66
C LYS A 91 -5.76 -17.67 26.16
N GLY A 92 -5.64 -17.50 24.85
CA GLY A 92 -4.46 -16.93 24.19
C GLY A 92 -4.51 -15.41 24.04
N ALA A 93 -3.84 -14.92 23.01
CA ALA A 93 -3.88 -13.51 22.61
C ALA A 93 -5.30 -13.08 22.18
N MET A 94 -6.14 -14.00 21.69
CA MET A 94 -7.56 -13.74 21.42
C MET A 94 -8.40 -14.16 22.63
N ASN A 95 -9.21 -13.25 23.18
CA ASN A 95 -10.16 -13.57 24.25
C ASN A 95 -11.57 -13.83 23.69
N ASP A 96 -12.50 -14.16 24.57
CA ASP A 96 -13.89 -14.43 24.21
C ASP A 96 -14.58 -13.25 23.48
N ASP A 97 -14.23 -11.99 23.80
CA ASP A 97 -14.78 -10.80 23.13
C ASP A 97 -14.24 -10.65 21.71
N ASP A 98 -12.96 -10.97 21.51
CA ASP A 98 -12.30 -10.98 20.20
C ASP A 98 -12.87 -12.10 19.30
N ILE A 99 -13.16 -13.26 19.89
CA ILE A 99 -13.57 -14.49 19.19
C ILE A 99 -15.06 -14.51 18.86
N ARG A 100 -15.93 -13.96 19.72
CA ARG A 100 -17.39 -14.07 19.58
C ARG A 100 -17.91 -13.68 18.19
N PRO A 101 -17.47 -12.58 17.56
CA PRO A 101 -17.92 -12.23 16.21
C PRO A 101 -17.37 -13.17 15.13
N MET A 102 -16.26 -13.86 15.38
CA MET A 102 -15.70 -14.87 14.47
C MET A 102 -16.47 -16.19 14.55
N ALA A 103 -16.93 -16.57 15.75
CA ALA A 103 -17.76 -17.76 15.96
C ALA A 103 -19.09 -17.73 15.18
N THR A 104 -19.54 -16.55 14.74
CA THR A 104 -20.73 -16.39 13.87
C THR A 104 -20.48 -16.76 12.39
N GLY A 105 -19.26 -17.16 12.04
CA GLY A 105 -18.89 -17.55 10.68
C GLY A 105 -18.67 -16.36 9.75
N SER A 106 -18.16 -15.23 10.28
CA SER A 106 -17.77 -14.06 9.48
C SER A 106 -16.53 -14.34 8.63
N LEU A 107 -15.68 -15.28 9.03
CA LEU A 107 -14.54 -15.71 8.25
C LEU A 107 -14.52 -17.24 8.13
N THR A 108 -14.27 -17.75 6.94
CA THR A 108 -14.13 -19.19 6.65
C THR A 108 -12.95 -19.38 5.72
N MET A 109 -12.03 -20.29 6.04
CA MET A 109 -11.00 -20.74 5.11
C MET A 109 -11.33 -22.15 4.66
N ILE A 110 -11.18 -22.42 3.37
CA ILE A 110 -11.43 -23.76 2.83
C ILE A 110 -10.16 -24.60 3.05
N PRO A 111 -10.25 -25.75 3.76
CA PRO A 111 -9.10 -26.61 4.04
C PRO A 111 -8.39 -27.05 2.76
N ASN A 112 -7.05 -27.14 2.82
CA ASN A 112 -6.22 -27.58 1.69
C ASN A 112 -6.42 -26.77 0.40
N SER A 113 -6.81 -25.50 0.53
CA SER A 113 -6.99 -24.58 -0.60
C SER A 113 -6.40 -23.21 -0.26
N ASN A 114 -6.23 -22.37 -1.27
CA ASN A 114 -5.86 -20.97 -1.10
C ASN A 114 -7.07 -20.04 -0.92
N ILE A 115 -8.28 -20.58 -0.69
CA ILE A 115 -9.53 -19.82 -0.72
C ILE A 115 -9.96 -19.39 0.69
N ILE A 116 -10.28 -18.10 0.80
CA ILE A 116 -10.76 -17.44 2.00
C ILE A 116 -12.11 -16.80 1.69
N ILE A 117 -13.10 -17.01 2.54
CA ILE A 117 -14.44 -16.44 2.45
C ILE A 117 -14.66 -15.52 3.67
N HIS A 118 -14.90 -14.25 3.41
CA HIS A 118 -15.19 -13.22 4.38
C HIS A 118 -16.63 -12.74 4.20
N ASP A 119 -17.49 -13.10 5.13
CA ASP A 119 -18.87 -12.62 5.21
C ASP A 119 -18.96 -11.44 6.18
N ARG A 120 -19.12 -10.25 5.60
CA ARG A 120 -19.29 -8.99 6.33
C ARG A 120 -20.71 -8.76 6.87
N THR A 121 -21.70 -9.54 6.43
CA THR A 121 -23.09 -9.43 6.94
C THR A 121 -23.30 -10.08 8.29
N CYS A 122 -22.46 -11.05 8.66
CA CYS A 122 -22.37 -11.44 10.07
C CYS A 122 -21.84 -10.27 10.88
N ALA A 123 -22.28 -10.14 12.13
CA ALA A 123 -22.13 -9.01 13.07
C ALA A 123 -20.66 -8.56 13.35
N SER A 124 -19.90 -8.37 12.28
CA SER A 124 -18.45 -8.24 12.18
C SER A 124 -17.99 -6.80 12.39
N ASP A 125 -18.96 -5.87 12.46
CA ASP A 125 -18.77 -4.50 12.92
C ASP A 125 -19.20 -4.25 14.37
N ALA A 126 -19.68 -5.28 15.08
CA ALA A 126 -19.88 -5.20 16.53
C ALA A 126 -18.53 -5.23 17.26
N GLY A 127 -18.43 -4.42 18.32
CA GLY A 127 -17.22 -4.22 19.12
C GLY A 127 -16.51 -2.90 18.82
N ASP A 128 -15.64 -2.49 19.73
CA ASP A 128 -14.82 -1.29 19.57
C ASP A 128 -13.74 -1.47 18.47
N GLU A 129 -13.10 -0.36 18.08
CA GLU A 129 -12.05 -0.38 17.06
C GLU A 129 -10.86 -1.26 17.46
N ALA A 130 -10.56 -1.38 18.76
CA ALA A 130 -9.47 -2.21 19.24
C ALA A 130 -9.73 -3.70 18.98
N THR A 131 -10.96 -4.17 19.25
CA THR A 131 -11.41 -5.53 18.98
C THR A 131 -11.39 -5.81 17.47
N LYS A 132 -11.82 -4.84 16.65
CA LYS A 132 -11.73 -4.95 15.19
C LYS A 132 -10.29 -5.09 14.71
N MET A 133 -9.35 -4.34 15.29
CA MET A 133 -7.93 -4.42 14.94
C MET A 133 -7.28 -5.74 15.37
N ARG A 134 -7.61 -6.26 16.56
CA ARG A 134 -7.13 -7.59 16.99
C ARG A 134 -7.63 -8.72 16.08
N ARG A 135 -8.91 -8.71 15.69
CA ARG A 135 -9.46 -9.67 14.71
C ARG A 135 -8.76 -9.60 13.35
N ARG A 136 -8.48 -8.38 12.87
CA ARG A 136 -7.71 -8.19 11.63
C ARG A 136 -6.29 -8.72 11.75
N PHE A 137 -5.63 -8.46 12.88
CA PHE A 137 -4.29 -8.99 13.17
C PHE A 137 -4.28 -10.52 13.13
N PHE A 138 -5.21 -11.18 13.83
CA PHE A 138 -5.39 -12.62 13.78
C PHE A 138 -5.56 -13.10 12.33
N PHE A 139 -6.44 -12.46 11.56
CA PHE A 139 -6.68 -12.82 10.16
C PHE A 139 -5.41 -12.75 9.31
N MET A 140 -4.59 -11.70 9.47
CA MET A 140 -3.32 -11.58 8.75
C MET A 140 -2.30 -12.61 9.20
N GLN A 141 -2.26 -12.94 10.49
CA GLN A 141 -1.39 -14.00 11.01
C GLN A 141 -1.74 -15.35 10.40
N THR A 142 -3.04 -15.65 10.29
CA THR A 142 -3.49 -16.87 9.63
C THR A 142 -3.05 -16.93 8.16
N MET A 143 -3.05 -15.79 7.46
CA MET A 143 -2.60 -15.71 6.06
C MET A 143 -1.08 -15.87 5.88
N MET A 144 -0.28 -15.67 6.94
CA MET A 144 1.16 -15.98 6.91
C MET A 144 1.44 -17.47 7.03
N ASN A 145 0.57 -18.21 7.74
CA ASN A 145 0.85 -19.59 8.08
C ASN A 145 0.75 -20.46 6.84
N SER A 146 1.75 -21.31 6.68
CA SER A 146 2.10 -21.91 5.40
C SER A 146 1.06 -22.91 4.88
N THR A 147 0.03 -23.25 5.66
CA THR A 147 -1.10 -24.14 5.27
C THR A 147 -1.89 -23.72 4.03
N LEU A 148 -1.65 -22.52 3.49
CA LEU A 148 -2.07 -22.12 2.14
C LEU A 148 -1.14 -22.63 1.02
N HIS A 149 -0.32 -23.66 1.29
CA HIS A 149 0.65 -24.33 0.40
C HIS A 149 0.07 -24.75 -0.96
N THR A 150 -0.14 -23.77 -1.81
CA THR A 150 -0.28 -23.92 -3.24
C THR A 150 0.82 -23.03 -3.85
N GLU A 151 1.25 -23.30 -5.08
CA GLU A 151 2.15 -22.39 -5.82
C GLU A 151 1.54 -20.98 -6.02
N LYS A 152 0.29 -20.80 -5.61
CA LYS A 152 -0.56 -19.66 -5.87
C LYS A 152 -0.88 -18.89 -4.58
N GLY A 153 -0.99 -17.58 -4.70
CA GLY A 153 -1.35 -16.70 -3.58
C GLY A 153 -2.79 -16.87 -3.10
N PRO A 154 -3.20 -16.24 -1.99
CA PRO A 154 -4.55 -16.35 -1.47
C PRO A 154 -5.61 -15.80 -2.43
N ARG A 155 -6.79 -16.44 -2.46
CA ARG A 155 -7.99 -16.00 -3.19
C ARG A 155 -9.08 -15.63 -2.20
N LEU A 156 -9.48 -14.35 -2.19
CA LEU A 156 -10.36 -13.79 -1.16
C LEU A 156 -11.75 -13.51 -1.72
N PHE A 157 -12.76 -14.18 -1.19
CA PHE A 157 -14.18 -13.98 -1.49
C PHE A 157 -14.80 -13.14 -0.39
N ILE A 158 -15.39 -12.01 -0.75
CA ILE A 158 -15.95 -11.07 0.21
C ILE A 158 -17.42 -10.83 -0.12
N TYR A 159 -18.28 -11.17 0.83
CA TYR A 159 -19.73 -10.95 0.77
C TYR A 159 -20.15 -9.90 1.81
N GLY A 160 -21.24 -9.16 1.53
CA GLY A 160 -21.83 -8.24 2.50
C GLY A 160 -21.32 -6.81 2.45
N PHE A 161 -21.06 -6.28 1.25
CA PHE A 161 -20.76 -4.86 1.11
C PHE A 161 -22.03 -4.02 1.12
N GLU A 162 -22.15 -3.15 2.12
CA GLU A 162 -22.95 -1.94 1.95
C GLU A 162 -22.14 -0.90 1.18
N ILE A 163 -22.78 -0.18 0.25
CA ILE A 163 -22.14 0.91 -0.50
C ILE A 163 -21.75 2.07 0.43
N SER A 164 -22.49 2.25 1.53
CA SER A 164 -22.13 3.12 2.66
C SER A 164 -20.81 2.74 3.33
N ASP A 165 -20.35 1.49 3.23
CA ASP A 165 -19.07 1.06 3.81
C ASP A 165 -17.89 1.28 2.86
N ALA A 166 -18.13 1.25 1.55
CA ALA A 166 -17.15 1.70 0.56
C ALA A 166 -16.75 3.17 0.80
N ARG A 167 -17.65 3.97 1.40
CA ARG A 167 -17.40 5.34 1.89
C ARG A 167 -16.34 5.41 2.99
N LYS A 168 -16.14 4.35 3.79
CA LYS A 168 -15.44 4.46 5.08
C LYS A 168 -14.05 3.86 5.14
N ARG A 169 -13.76 2.61 4.77
CA ARG A 169 -12.46 2.02 5.18
C ARG A 169 -11.94 0.88 4.31
N MET A 170 -10.87 1.18 3.57
CA MET A 170 -9.67 0.34 3.66
C MET A 170 -8.71 1.14 4.56
N ASN A 171 -8.71 0.86 5.87
CA ASN A 171 -7.92 1.61 6.84
C ASN A 171 -6.48 1.71 6.34
N ALA A 172 -5.95 2.93 6.19
CA ALA A 172 -4.55 3.16 5.85
C ALA A 172 -3.63 2.35 6.78
N GLU A 173 -4.04 2.19 8.03
CA GLU A 173 -3.41 1.33 9.02
C GLU A 173 -3.39 -0.16 8.64
N LEU A 174 -4.48 -0.73 8.12
CA LEU A 174 -4.51 -2.12 7.67
C LEU A 174 -3.57 -2.33 6.48
N LYS A 175 -3.60 -1.39 5.52
CA LYS A 175 -2.69 -1.42 4.37
C LYS A 175 -1.23 -1.29 4.81
N SER A 176 -0.95 -0.40 5.75
CA SER A 176 0.37 -0.24 6.35
C SER A 176 0.82 -1.52 7.02
N LEU A 177 -0.06 -2.14 7.81
CA LEU A 177 0.24 -3.32 8.59
C LEU A 177 0.59 -4.53 7.71
N ILE A 178 -0.20 -4.78 6.64
CA ILE A 178 0.14 -5.80 5.63
C ILE A 178 1.50 -5.47 5.00
N ALA A 179 1.71 -4.21 4.57
CA ALA A 179 2.92 -3.82 3.86
C ALA A 179 4.19 -3.88 4.71
N SER A 180 4.09 -3.69 6.04
CA SER A 180 5.25 -3.50 6.91
C SER A 180 5.44 -4.58 7.99
N ALA A 181 4.49 -5.49 8.21
CA ALA A 181 4.56 -6.46 9.32
C ALA A 181 4.32 -7.91 8.93
N PHE A 182 3.52 -8.19 7.90
CA PHE A 182 3.12 -9.55 7.56
C PHE A 182 3.76 -9.98 6.22
N PRO A 183 4.50 -11.11 6.16
CA PRO A 183 4.98 -11.71 4.91
C PRO A 183 3.84 -12.47 4.21
N ILE A 184 2.80 -11.75 3.76
CA ILE A 184 1.68 -12.35 3.03
C ILE A 184 2.00 -12.26 1.53
N PRO A 185 1.99 -13.38 0.79
CA PRO A 185 2.15 -13.37 -0.66
C PRO A 185 1.11 -12.48 -1.35
N ASN A 186 1.40 -12.05 -2.57
CA ASN A 186 0.42 -11.32 -3.36
C ASN A 186 -0.87 -12.15 -3.51
N PHE A 187 -2.01 -11.53 -3.25
CA PHE A 187 -3.31 -12.14 -3.51
C PHE A 187 -3.46 -12.46 -4.99
N GLU A 188 -3.90 -13.68 -5.29
CA GLU A 188 -4.13 -14.14 -6.66
C GLU A 188 -5.42 -13.50 -7.20
N GLU A 189 -6.51 -13.56 -6.42
CA GLU A 189 -7.83 -13.06 -6.83
C GLU A 189 -8.62 -12.49 -5.64
N PHE A 190 -9.42 -11.46 -5.91
CA PHE A 190 -10.42 -10.89 -5.01
C PHE A 190 -11.79 -11.02 -5.65
N HIS A 191 -12.70 -11.77 -5.05
CA HIS A 191 -14.08 -11.93 -5.49
C HIS A 191 -14.98 -11.09 -4.62
N LEU A 192 -15.58 -10.04 -5.17
CA LEU A 192 -16.56 -9.21 -4.47
C LEU A 192 -17.96 -9.70 -4.85
N ILE A 193 -18.74 -10.13 -3.87
CA ILE A 193 -20.04 -10.76 -4.07
C ILE A 193 -21.14 -9.77 -3.66
N PHE A 194 -21.98 -9.44 -4.63
CA PHE A 194 -23.15 -8.58 -4.46
C PHE A 194 -24.42 -9.38 -4.72
N VAL A 195 -25.41 -9.23 -3.84
CA VAL A 195 -26.75 -9.80 -4.03
C VAL A 195 -27.75 -8.65 -4.04
N LYS A 196 -28.66 -8.67 -5.01
CA LYS A 196 -29.72 -7.68 -5.14
C LYS A 196 -30.70 -7.76 -3.95
N GLU A 197 -30.89 -6.65 -3.25
CA GLU A 197 -31.91 -6.54 -2.20
C GLU A 197 -33.20 -5.91 -2.76
N LYS A 198 -34.33 -6.22 -2.12
CA LYS A 198 -35.67 -5.78 -2.58
C LYS A 198 -35.85 -4.25 -2.57
N ASN A 199 -35.11 -3.53 -1.74
CA ASN A 199 -35.25 -2.07 -1.53
C ASN A 199 -33.98 -1.29 -1.90
N GLN A 200 -33.23 -1.74 -2.90
CA GLN A 200 -32.02 -1.04 -3.33
C GLN A 200 -32.34 0.31 -3.99
N THR A 201 -31.58 1.33 -3.61
CA THR A 201 -31.52 2.60 -4.33
C THR A 201 -31.00 2.38 -5.76
N ILE A 202 -31.32 3.31 -6.66
CA ILE A 202 -30.80 3.30 -8.04
C ILE A 202 -29.25 3.20 -8.04
N TRP A 203 -28.58 3.83 -7.08
CA TRP A 203 -27.12 3.76 -6.95
C TRP A 203 -26.61 2.40 -6.49
N GLN A 204 -27.35 1.73 -5.60
CA GLN A 204 -27.07 0.34 -5.22
C GLN A 204 -27.22 -0.65 -6.36
N TYR A 205 -28.03 -0.31 -7.36
CA TYR A 205 -28.19 -1.10 -8.56
C TYR A 205 -27.11 -0.83 -9.62
N ILE A 206 -26.70 0.43 -9.81
CA ILE A 206 -25.77 0.83 -10.87
C ILE A 206 -24.30 0.54 -10.49
N LEU A 207 -23.91 0.79 -9.22
CA LEU A 207 -22.50 0.71 -8.82
C LEU A 207 -21.89 -0.69 -9.03
N PRO A 208 -22.52 -1.82 -8.61
CA PRO A 208 -21.91 -3.13 -8.79
C PRO A 208 -21.73 -3.52 -10.26
N ARG A 209 -22.62 -3.06 -11.15
CA ARG A 209 -22.48 -3.25 -12.61
C ARG A 209 -21.37 -2.38 -13.21
N GLY A 210 -21.25 -1.13 -12.77
CA GLY A 210 -20.13 -0.28 -13.15
C GLY A 210 -18.80 -0.87 -12.71
N LEU A 211 -18.73 -1.40 -11.48
CA LEU A 211 -17.53 -2.05 -10.98
C LEU A 211 -17.22 -3.35 -11.76
N GLU A 212 -18.21 -4.17 -12.09
CA GLU A 212 -18.04 -5.37 -12.91
C GLU A 212 -17.44 -5.04 -14.29
N GLN A 213 -17.91 -3.99 -14.96
CA GLN A 213 -17.32 -3.54 -16.22
C GLN A 213 -15.87 -3.07 -16.05
N MET A 214 -15.54 -2.49 -14.90
CA MET A 214 -14.19 -2.01 -14.58
C MET A 214 -13.26 -3.09 -14.03
N SER A 215 -13.78 -4.23 -13.58
CA SER A 215 -12.98 -5.27 -12.93
C SER A 215 -11.97 -5.89 -13.91
N GLY A 216 -12.31 -5.94 -15.21
CA GLY A 216 -11.38 -6.32 -16.28
C GLY A 216 -10.15 -5.42 -16.42
N LEU A 217 -10.17 -4.19 -15.87
CA LEU A 217 -9.03 -3.26 -15.84
C LEU A 217 -8.13 -3.48 -14.61
N ILE A 218 -8.63 -4.19 -13.59
CA ILE A 218 -7.93 -4.49 -12.34
C ILE A 218 -7.76 -6.01 -12.27
N GLY A 219 -6.71 -6.51 -12.92
CA GLY A 219 -6.59 -7.93 -13.31
C GLY A 219 -6.73 -9.01 -12.22
N ASN A 220 -6.73 -8.65 -10.94
CA ASN A 220 -6.95 -9.59 -9.83
C ASN A 220 -8.27 -9.36 -9.07
N VAL A 221 -9.19 -8.54 -9.56
CA VAL A 221 -10.50 -8.30 -8.93
C VAL A 221 -11.61 -8.81 -9.83
N MET A 222 -12.47 -9.66 -9.28
CA MET A 222 -13.64 -10.25 -9.90
C MET A 222 -14.89 -9.80 -9.14
N ILE A 223 -15.93 -9.41 -9.85
CA ILE A 223 -17.15 -8.87 -9.25
C ILE A 223 -18.32 -9.71 -9.71
N HIS A 224 -19.06 -10.22 -8.74
CA HIS A 224 -20.13 -11.18 -8.95
C HIS A 224 -21.44 -10.56 -8.50
N ASN A 225 -22.36 -10.38 -9.45
CA ASN A 225 -23.65 -9.76 -9.24
C ASN A 225 -24.77 -10.80 -9.34
N PHE A 226 -25.42 -11.07 -8.22
CA PHE A 226 -26.45 -12.09 -8.09
C PHE A 226 -27.83 -11.49 -7.89
N ASN A 227 -28.84 -12.10 -8.51
CA ASN A 227 -30.23 -11.74 -8.25
C ASN A 227 -30.76 -12.47 -7.01
N PHE A 228 -30.33 -13.72 -6.82
CA PHE A 228 -30.75 -14.56 -5.71
C PHE A 228 -29.56 -15.20 -5.01
N LYS A 229 -29.68 -15.40 -3.69
CA LYS A 229 -28.61 -16.01 -2.88
C LYS A 229 -28.28 -17.44 -3.31
N ASP A 230 -29.26 -18.18 -3.80
CA ASP A 230 -29.09 -19.57 -4.20
C ASP A 230 -28.22 -19.72 -5.46
N GLU A 231 -28.06 -18.64 -6.25
CA GLU A 231 -27.20 -18.61 -7.44
C GLU A 231 -25.71 -18.54 -7.08
N ILE A 232 -25.38 -18.06 -5.88
CA ILE A 232 -23.99 -17.80 -5.46
C ILE A 232 -23.16 -19.07 -5.56
N ALA A 233 -23.60 -20.14 -4.92
CA ALA A 233 -22.82 -21.37 -4.85
C ALA A 233 -22.67 -22.05 -6.21
N ASP A 234 -23.67 -21.92 -7.08
CA ASP A 234 -23.64 -22.54 -8.40
C ASP A 234 -22.66 -21.79 -9.32
N GLN A 235 -22.62 -20.45 -9.29
CA GLN A 235 -21.65 -19.70 -10.10
C GLN A 235 -20.24 -19.66 -9.50
N LEU A 236 -20.10 -19.63 -8.17
CA LEU A 236 -18.77 -19.66 -7.55
C LEU A 236 -18.10 -21.03 -7.67
N SER A 237 -18.84 -22.08 -8.09
CA SER A 237 -18.28 -23.40 -8.37
C SER A 237 -17.21 -23.39 -9.47
N TYR A 238 -17.34 -22.50 -10.47
CA TYR A 238 -16.32 -22.27 -11.51
C TYR A 238 -14.98 -21.80 -10.93
N TYR A 239 -15.01 -21.26 -9.72
CA TYR A 239 -13.85 -20.75 -9.01
C TYR A 239 -13.40 -21.69 -7.89
N GLY A 240 -13.93 -22.92 -7.83
CA GLY A 240 -13.58 -23.93 -6.81
C GLY A 240 -14.35 -23.78 -5.49
N VAL A 241 -15.34 -22.89 -5.42
CA VAL A 241 -16.18 -22.70 -4.23
C VAL A 241 -17.52 -23.39 -4.44
N THR A 242 -17.69 -24.53 -3.79
CA THR A 242 -18.95 -25.32 -3.85
C THR A 242 -19.90 -25.00 -2.68
N ARG A 243 -21.15 -25.49 -2.75
CA ARG A 243 -22.15 -25.37 -1.67
C ARG A 243 -21.64 -25.85 -0.30
N SER A 244 -20.78 -26.86 -0.25
CA SER A 244 -20.22 -27.38 1.01
C SER A 244 -19.19 -26.44 1.67
N HIS A 245 -18.69 -25.44 0.94
CA HIS A 245 -17.74 -24.46 1.45
C HIS A 245 -18.41 -23.17 1.91
N LEU A 246 -19.65 -22.94 1.49
CA LEU A 246 -20.39 -21.73 1.78
C LEU A 246 -21.35 -21.95 2.94
N PRO A 247 -21.43 -21.02 3.90
CA PRO A 247 -22.43 -21.13 4.95
C PRO A 247 -23.84 -21.04 4.37
N VAL A 248 -24.84 -21.59 5.07
CA VAL A 248 -26.26 -21.60 4.63
C VAL A 248 -26.77 -20.21 4.21
N LYS A 249 -26.34 -19.16 4.92
CA LYS A 249 -26.67 -17.75 4.60
C LYS A 249 -26.18 -17.26 3.23
N LEU A 250 -25.21 -17.95 2.61
CA LEU A 250 -24.67 -17.68 1.27
C LEU A 250 -25.12 -18.73 0.23
N GLY A 251 -26.20 -19.47 0.50
CA GLY A 251 -26.73 -20.48 -0.43
C GLY A 251 -25.98 -21.82 -0.39
N GLY A 252 -25.11 -22.03 0.60
CA GLY A 252 -24.44 -23.32 0.80
C GLY A 252 -25.14 -24.23 1.82
N CYS A 253 -24.46 -25.29 2.26
CA CYS A 253 -24.98 -26.27 3.21
C CYS A 253 -24.15 -26.39 4.50
N TYR A 254 -23.15 -25.54 4.65
CA TYR A 254 -22.23 -25.57 5.78
C TYR A 254 -22.74 -24.74 6.97
N SER A 255 -22.63 -25.27 8.19
CA SER A 255 -22.84 -24.49 9.42
C SER A 255 -21.50 -24.03 10.03
N PRO A 256 -21.44 -22.86 10.71
CA PRO A 256 -20.22 -22.39 11.36
C PRO A 256 -19.61 -23.41 12.35
N GLU A 257 -20.45 -24.22 12.98
CA GLU A 257 -20.07 -25.31 13.90
C GLU A 257 -19.32 -26.45 13.21
N GLN A 258 -19.46 -26.59 11.89
CA GLN A 258 -18.82 -27.62 11.06
C GLN A 258 -17.54 -27.11 10.38
N SER A 259 -17.06 -25.92 10.76
CA SER A 259 -15.87 -25.33 10.14
C SER A 259 -14.58 -26.05 10.50
N LEU A 260 -14.03 -26.80 9.53
CA LEU A 260 -12.69 -27.40 9.67
C LEU A 260 -11.63 -26.34 9.98
N PHE A 261 -11.76 -25.13 9.43
CA PHE A 261 -10.85 -24.03 9.70
C PHE A 261 -10.89 -23.57 11.16
N VAL A 262 -12.10 -23.41 11.71
CA VAL A 262 -12.34 -23.07 13.11
C VAL A 262 -11.77 -24.16 14.04
N LEU A 263 -11.92 -25.42 13.67
CA LEU A 263 -11.34 -26.56 14.40
C LEU A 263 -9.81 -26.60 14.30
N GLN A 264 -9.23 -26.31 13.12
CA GLN A 264 -7.78 -26.24 12.90
C GLN A 264 -7.12 -25.06 13.62
N CYS A 265 -7.82 -23.93 13.77
CA CYS A 265 -7.39 -22.78 14.57
C CYS A 265 -7.68 -22.91 16.07
N GLY A 266 -8.10 -24.10 16.51
CA GLY A 266 -8.23 -24.45 17.92
C GLY A 266 -9.44 -23.83 18.63
N LEU A 267 -10.51 -23.43 17.92
CA LEU A 267 -11.75 -23.02 18.58
C LEU A 267 -12.49 -24.29 19.07
N PRO A 268 -12.57 -24.53 20.38
CA PRO A 268 -13.27 -25.70 20.89
C PRO A 268 -14.76 -25.57 20.57
N LEU A 269 -15.41 -26.67 20.16
CA LEU A 269 -16.87 -26.70 19.98
C LEU A 269 -17.60 -26.21 21.26
N SER A 270 -17.06 -26.52 22.44
CA SER A 270 -17.57 -26.02 23.72
C SER A 270 -17.53 -24.50 23.87
N THR A 271 -16.57 -23.82 23.24
CA THR A 271 -16.51 -22.36 23.19
C THR A 271 -17.56 -21.81 22.22
N ILE A 272 -17.79 -22.45 21.07
CA ILE A 272 -18.89 -22.08 20.16
C ILE A 272 -20.24 -22.18 20.89
N TYR A 273 -20.51 -23.29 21.58
CA TYR A 273 -21.73 -23.47 22.35
C TYR A 273 -21.87 -22.45 23.48
N ARG A 274 -20.78 -22.09 24.18
CA ARG A 274 -20.80 -21.07 25.24
C ARG A 274 -21.07 -19.67 24.70
N LEU A 275 -20.45 -19.30 23.57
CA LEU A 275 -20.55 -17.97 22.97
C LEU A 275 -21.87 -17.74 22.23
N ASN A 276 -22.53 -18.81 21.76
CA ASN A 276 -23.85 -18.75 21.13
C ASN A 276 -25.00 -18.70 22.16
N GLN A 277 -24.73 -18.81 23.46
CA GLN A 277 -25.75 -18.55 24.48
C GLN A 277 -26.02 -17.04 24.60
N PRO A 278 -27.29 -16.60 24.67
CA PRO A 278 -27.61 -15.19 24.84
C PRO A 278 -26.97 -14.68 26.13
N ALA A 279 -26.19 -13.60 26.02
CA ALA A 279 -25.61 -12.94 27.18
C ALA A 279 -26.74 -12.49 28.13
N PRO A 280 -26.58 -12.61 29.46
CA PRO A 280 -27.54 -12.02 30.39
C PRO A 280 -27.64 -10.52 30.13
N ALA A 281 -28.87 -10.04 29.95
CA ALA A 281 -29.17 -8.68 29.55
C ALA A 281 -28.46 -7.66 30.45
N SER A 282 -27.48 -6.95 29.91
CA SER A 282 -26.93 -5.76 30.55
C SER A 282 -26.62 -4.67 29.51
N TYR A 283 -27.37 -3.58 29.68
CA TYR A 283 -27.16 -2.19 29.27
C TYR A 283 -26.85 -1.89 27.79
N GLU A 284 -27.91 -1.53 27.06
CA GLU A 284 -27.85 -0.70 25.87
C GLU A 284 -27.21 0.66 26.20
N SER A 285 -26.31 1.13 25.34
CA SER A 285 -25.78 2.50 25.37
C SER A 285 -26.21 3.28 24.13
N PRO A 286 -26.39 4.61 24.21
CA PRO A 286 -27.22 5.35 23.27
C PRO A 286 -26.47 5.76 22.01
N ILE A 287 -27.17 5.66 20.88
CA ILE A 287 -26.73 6.12 19.56
C ILE A 287 -26.56 7.65 19.58
N ARG A 288 -25.34 8.14 19.35
CA ARG A 288 -25.05 9.57 19.20
C ARG A 288 -24.93 9.93 17.72
N ASN A 289 -25.91 10.67 17.21
CA ASN A 289 -25.88 11.30 15.89
C ASN A 289 -24.86 12.44 15.87
N GLN A 290 -23.95 12.44 14.90
CA GLN A 290 -23.23 13.65 14.48
C GLN A 290 -23.17 13.73 12.95
N SER A 291 -23.81 14.76 12.41
CA SER A 291 -23.70 15.24 11.04
C SER A 291 -22.47 16.15 10.92
N ALA A 292 -21.62 15.91 9.91
CA ALA A 292 -20.67 16.89 9.43
C ALA A 292 -20.67 16.86 7.90
N THR A 293 -20.81 18.05 7.33
CA THR A 293 -20.85 18.40 5.91
C THR A 293 -19.47 18.24 5.27
N GLU A 294 -19.32 17.29 4.35
CA GLU A 294 -18.13 17.16 3.50
C GLU A 294 -18.54 16.86 2.05
N LYS A 295 -17.71 17.33 1.11
CA LYS A 295 -17.83 17.19 -0.35
C LYS A 295 -18.30 15.81 -0.81
N GLY A 296 -19.07 15.80 -1.91
CA GLY A 296 -19.80 14.66 -2.45
C GLY A 296 -19.02 13.34 -2.46
N SER A 297 -19.72 12.28 -2.05
CA SER A 297 -19.21 10.90 -1.97
C SER A 297 -18.81 10.31 -3.34
N LEU A 298 -19.16 10.99 -4.43
CA LEU A 298 -18.97 10.54 -5.80
C LEU A 298 -17.59 10.96 -6.33
N GLU A 299 -17.16 12.20 -6.07
CA GLU A 299 -15.89 12.72 -6.56
C GLU A 299 -14.68 11.94 -6.03
N ARG A 300 -14.74 11.44 -4.78
CA ARG A 300 -13.63 10.70 -4.15
C ARG A 300 -13.50 9.26 -4.66
N LEU A 301 -14.61 8.59 -4.94
CA LEU A 301 -14.63 7.24 -5.52
C LEU A 301 -14.23 7.28 -7.00
N LEU A 302 -14.75 8.25 -7.76
CA LEU A 302 -14.31 8.51 -9.13
C LEU A 302 -12.82 8.88 -9.17
N GLU A 303 -12.29 9.74 -8.29
CA GLU A 303 -10.85 10.03 -8.24
C GLU A 303 -9.99 8.78 -7.96
N PHE A 304 -10.43 7.88 -7.08
CA PHE A 304 -9.69 6.66 -6.77
C PHE A 304 -9.63 5.70 -7.97
N PHE A 305 -10.74 5.54 -8.69
CA PHE A 305 -10.84 4.64 -9.83
C PHE A 305 -10.29 5.24 -11.14
N MET A 306 -10.50 6.53 -11.40
CA MET A 306 -9.90 7.25 -12.54
C MET A 306 -8.38 7.31 -12.44
N LYS A 307 -7.81 7.28 -11.23
CA LYS A 307 -6.35 7.20 -11.02
C LYS A 307 -5.76 5.82 -11.28
N LYS A 308 -6.60 4.80 -11.49
CA LYS A 308 -6.23 3.37 -11.58
C LYS A 308 -6.61 2.71 -12.91
N ALA A 309 -7.49 3.31 -13.72
CA ALA A 309 -7.74 2.88 -15.08
C ALA A 309 -6.58 3.28 -16.02
N PRO A 310 -6.20 2.46 -17.03
CA PRO A 310 -5.40 2.95 -18.15
C PRO A 310 -6.21 4.01 -18.91
N ASP A 311 -5.56 5.13 -19.27
CA ASP A 311 -6.21 6.23 -19.99
C ASP A 311 -6.84 5.70 -21.29
N LEU A 312 -8.18 5.73 -21.36
CA LEU A 312 -8.88 5.67 -22.64
C LEU A 312 -8.58 6.97 -23.39
N PRO A 313 -8.35 6.94 -24.72
CA PRO A 313 -8.16 8.15 -25.48
C PRO A 313 -9.46 8.95 -25.48
N ASP A 314 -9.45 10.12 -24.84
CA ASP A 314 -10.52 11.10 -25.03
C ASP A 314 -10.44 11.61 -26.48
N VAL A 315 -11.45 11.21 -27.25
CA VAL A 315 -11.80 11.82 -28.52
C VAL A 315 -12.41 13.17 -28.19
N GLU A 316 -11.61 14.23 -28.35
CA GLU A 316 -11.95 15.62 -28.68
C GLU A 316 -10.98 16.60 -28.00
N GLU A 317 -9.87 16.87 -28.67
CA GLU A 317 -9.27 18.21 -28.71
C GLU A 317 -8.51 18.34 -30.04
N MET A 318 -9.28 18.32 -31.13
CA MET A 318 -8.86 18.91 -32.39
C MET A 318 -9.32 20.37 -32.33
N ASP A 319 -8.43 21.27 -31.93
CA ASP A 319 -8.17 22.50 -32.67
C ASP A 319 -7.10 23.38 -31.99
N SER A 320 -6.12 23.77 -32.82
CA SER A 320 -5.24 24.93 -32.69
C SER A 320 -4.11 24.90 -31.65
N LEU A 321 -3.00 24.22 -31.98
CA LEU A 321 -1.66 24.79 -31.80
C LEU A 321 -0.76 24.26 -32.93
N ASP A 322 -0.32 25.14 -33.81
CA ASP A 322 0.60 24.82 -34.90
C ASP A 322 1.93 24.25 -34.37
N PRO A 323 2.48 23.17 -34.96
CA PRO A 323 3.81 22.70 -34.61
C PRO A 323 4.86 23.73 -35.08
N LEU A 324 5.71 24.20 -34.16
CA LEU A 324 6.91 24.97 -34.50
C LEU A 324 7.78 24.15 -35.45
N THR A 325 8.16 24.78 -36.56
CA THR A 325 8.96 24.13 -37.61
C THR A 325 10.46 24.20 -37.28
N PRO A 326 11.29 23.32 -37.85
CA PRO A 326 12.74 23.29 -37.59
C PRO A 326 13.50 24.60 -37.89
N SER A 327 12.86 25.54 -38.59
CA SER A 327 13.41 26.86 -38.91
C SER A 327 13.48 27.82 -37.71
N ASP A 328 12.72 27.56 -36.64
CA ASP A 328 12.68 28.45 -35.46
C ASP A 328 13.87 28.22 -34.50
N LEU A 329 14.61 27.11 -34.64
CA LEU A 329 15.77 26.78 -33.80
C LEU A 329 17.08 27.49 -34.20
N ALA A 330 17.13 28.19 -35.33
CA ALA A 330 18.38 28.78 -35.83
C ALA A 330 18.66 30.21 -35.30
N SER A 331 17.74 30.82 -34.54
CA SER A 331 17.82 32.26 -34.16
C SER A 331 18.22 32.53 -32.70
N ILE A 332 18.56 31.50 -31.91
CA ILE A 332 18.94 31.65 -30.50
C ILE A 332 20.44 31.38 -30.32
N THR A 333 21.27 32.04 -31.11
CA THR A 333 22.73 32.07 -30.91
C THR A 333 23.26 33.48 -31.13
N ASN A 334 22.81 34.44 -30.32
CA ASN A 334 23.62 35.58 -29.92
C ASN A 334 22.83 36.50 -28.99
N GLN A 335 23.14 36.43 -27.69
CA GLN A 335 23.17 37.59 -26.81
C GLN A 335 23.84 37.18 -25.49
N LYS A 336 25.14 37.45 -25.43
CA LYS A 336 25.86 37.64 -24.16
C LYS A 336 25.35 38.96 -23.56
N SER A 337 24.73 38.90 -22.40
CA SER A 337 24.56 40.05 -21.52
C SER A 337 24.91 39.64 -20.10
N ASP A 338 26.00 40.22 -19.61
CA ASP A 338 26.45 40.17 -18.22
C ASP A 338 25.43 40.86 -17.31
N SER A 339 24.79 40.11 -16.41
CA SER A 339 24.28 40.66 -15.15
C SER A 339 24.00 39.55 -14.13
N CYS A 340 24.75 39.58 -13.03
CA CYS A 340 24.49 39.02 -11.69
C CYS A 340 23.32 38.02 -11.56
N TYR A 341 23.55 36.73 -11.83
CA TYR A 341 22.64 35.68 -11.41
C TYR A 341 23.05 35.20 -10.03
N TYR A 342 22.18 35.39 -9.02
CA TYR A 342 22.19 34.53 -7.83
C TYR A 342 22.18 33.08 -8.32
N TYR A 343 23.28 32.35 -8.14
CA TYR A 343 23.34 30.93 -8.47
C TYR A 343 22.31 30.21 -7.59
N SER A 344 21.12 29.95 -8.15
CA SER A 344 20.10 29.12 -7.51
C SER A 344 20.72 27.77 -7.17
N ARG A 345 20.68 27.40 -5.90
CA ARG A 345 21.28 26.17 -5.37
C ARG A 345 20.61 24.98 -6.09
N SER A 346 21.41 24.20 -6.82
CA SER A 346 20.97 23.00 -7.53
C SER A 346 21.81 21.80 -7.09
N ILE A 347 21.15 20.67 -6.78
CA ILE A 347 21.82 19.46 -6.30
C ILE A 347 21.34 18.26 -7.13
N PRO A 348 22.24 17.52 -7.80
CA PRO A 348 21.86 16.29 -8.51
C PRO A 348 21.19 15.29 -7.57
N LEU A 349 20.13 14.62 -8.04
CA LEU A 349 19.49 13.56 -7.23
C LEU A 349 20.34 12.29 -7.15
N TYR A 350 21.15 12.04 -8.17
CA TYR A 350 21.94 10.82 -8.26
C TYR A 350 23.16 10.85 -7.34
N VAL A 351 23.38 9.77 -6.61
CA VAL A 351 24.62 9.50 -5.88
C VAL A 351 25.17 8.13 -6.28
N ASP A 352 26.48 7.93 -6.24
CA ASP A 352 27.11 6.68 -6.71
C ASP A 352 26.60 5.43 -5.97
N TYR A 353 26.22 5.60 -4.70
CA TYR A 353 25.64 4.53 -3.88
C TYR A 353 24.26 4.05 -4.38
N ASP A 354 23.56 4.84 -5.21
CA ASP A 354 22.25 4.48 -5.78
C ASP A 354 22.31 3.11 -6.48
N THR A 355 23.41 2.82 -7.17
CA THR A 355 23.61 1.57 -7.95
C THR A 355 23.55 0.30 -7.10
N LYS A 356 23.71 0.42 -5.79
CA LYS A 356 23.67 -0.70 -4.83
C LYS A 356 22.29 -0.95 -4.24
N VAL A 357 21.39 0.04 -4.32
CA VAL A 357 20.10 0.03 -3.60
C VAL A 357 18.90 0.18 -4.54
N LEU A 358 19.07 0.90 -5.63
CA LEU A 358 18.00 1.26 -6.56
C LEU A 358 18.06 0.45 -7.85
N SER A 359 16.91 0.27 -8.49
CA SER A 359 16.84 -0.39 -9.79
C SER A 359 17.55 0.45 -10.87
N ALA A 360 17.95 -0.19 -11.97
CA ALA A 360 18.57 0.51 -13.10
C ALA A 360 17.67 1.65 -13.64
N TYR A 361 16.35 1.47 -13.63
CA TYR A 361 15.38 2.53 -13.96
C TYR A 361 15.50 3.71 -13.00
N GLN A 362 15.47 3.45 -11.70
CA GLN A 362 15.52 4.48 -10.67
C GLN A 362 16.85 5.25 -10.68
N CYS A 363 17.98 4.54 -10.85
CA CYS A 363 19.29 5.17 -11.02
C CYS A 363 19.31 6.09 -12.25
N LEU A 364 18.86 5.60 -13.40
CA LEU A 364 18.85 6.37 -14.64
C LEU A 364 17.94 7.60 -14.53
N ALA A 365 16.79 7.48 -13.88
CA ALA A 365 15.89 8.61 -13.64
C ALA A 365 16.55 9.67 -12.75
N ARG A 366 17.19 9.28 -11.64
CA ARG A 366 17.90 10.20 -10.74
C ARG A 366 19.03 10.95 -11.43
N GLN A 367 19.74 10.31 -12.38
CA GLN A 367 20.79 10.96 -13.16
C GLN A 367 20.29 12.12 -14.04
N GLN A 368 18.99 12.14 -14.37
CA GLN A 368 18.39 13.16 -15.23
C GLN A 368 17.63 14.25 -14.45
N ILE A 369 17.55 14.14 -13.12
CA ILE A 369 16.74 15.02 -12.27
C ILE A 369 17.65 15.69 -11.23
N GLU A 370 17.37 16.95 -10.92
CA GLU A 370 18.04 17.71 -9.88
C GLU A 370 17.04 18.39 -8.94
N PHE A 371 17.45 18.57 -7.68
CA PHE A 371 16.81 19.48 -6.74
C PHE A 371 17.18 20.91 -7.09
N PHE A 372 16.25 21.84 -6.93
CA PHE A 372 16.51 23.27 -7.11
C PHE A 372 15.58 24.11 -6.22
N GLU A 373 15.95 25.36 -5.95
CA GLU A 373 15.07 26.30 -5.22
C GLU A 373 14.15 27.08 -6.16
N ALA A 374 12.89 27.23 -5.74
CA ALA A 374 11.93 28.10 -6.41
C ALA A 374 12.44 29.54 -6.44
N SER A 375 12.49 30.08 -7.66
CA SER A 375 12.80 31.48 -7.97
C SER A 375 11.54 32.34 -8.08
N GLU A 376 11.70 33.64 -8.24
CA GLU A 376 10.56 34.56 -8.47
C GLU A 376 9.76 34.19 -9.74
N ASP A 377 10.43 33.67 -10.77
CA ASP A 377 9.80 33.16 -11.99
C ASP A 377 8.83 32.00 -11.71
N ASP A 378 9.14 31.18 -10.71
CA ASP A 378 8.33 30.01 -10.34
C ASP A 378 7.06 30.40 -9.56
N ILE A 379 7.10 31.54 -8.86
CA ILE A 379 5.98 32.06 -8.06
C ILE A 379 4.98 32.81 -8.95
N THR A 380 5.49 33.66 -9.84
CA THR A 380 4.67 34.52 -10.73
C THR A 380 3.91 33.73 -11.78
N SER A 381 4.43 32.56 -12.16
CA SER A 381 3.85 31.71 -13.17
C SER A 381 2.68 30.88 -12.60
N SER A 382 1.48 31.47 -12.53
CA SER A 382 0.25 30.84 -12.01
C SER A 382 -0.02 29.47 -12.66
N ILE A 383 0.10 28.38 -11.90
CA ILE A 383 -0.19 27.02 -12.37
C ILE A 383 -1.68 26.74 -12.16
N ARG A 384 -2.46 26.65 -13.25
CA ARG A 384 -3.85 26.21 -13.19
C ARG A 384 -3.93 24.81 -12.55
N GLY A 385 -4.77 24.65 -11.52
CA GLY A 385 -5.07 23.35 -10.90
C GLY A 385 -4.27 22.97 -9.64
N ARG A 386 -3.33 23.80 -9.15
CA ARG A 386 -2.59 23.50 -7.91
C ARG A 386 -3.33 24.00 -6.67
N LYS A 387 -3.54 23.13 -5.68
CA LYS A 387 -4.23 23.45 -4.40
C LYS A 387 -3.41 24.32 -3.42
N LYS A 388 -2.07 24.38 -3.59
CA LYS A 388 -1.14 25.17 -2.74
C LYS A 388 -0.19 25.99 -3.61
N ALA A 389 0.02 27.27 -3.27
CA ALA A 389 0.95 28.16 -3.94
C ALA A 389 2.42 27.72 -3.72
N ILE A 390 3.30 28.06 -4.67
CA ILE A 390 4.75 27.87 -4.54
C ILE A 390 5.32 29.07 -3.77
N VAL A 391 6.22 28.79 -2.82
CA VAL A 391 6.87 29.82 -1.99
C VAL A 391 8.32 29.99 -2.44
N LEU A 392 8.85 31.22 -2.36
CA LEU A 392 10.25 31.51 -2.66
C LEU A 392 11.19 30.65 -1.80
N GLY A 393 12.21 30.05 -2.44
CA GLY A 393 13.14 29.14 -1.78
C GLY A 393 12.58 27.73 -1.51
N GLN A 394 11.35 27.41 -1.96
CA GLN A 394 10.83 26.05 -1.88
C GLN A 394 11.62 25.11 -2.80
N VAL A 395 12.10 23.99 -2.27
CA VAL A 395 12.80 22.97 -3.04
C VAL A 395 11.83 22.22 -3.94
N GLY A 396 12.17 22.18 -5.23
CA GLY A 396 11.50 21.42 -6.27
C GLY A 396 12.42 20.41 -6.94
N LEU A 397 11.83 19.62 -7.83
CA LEU A 397 12.50 18.69 -8.74
C LEU A 397 12.34 19.22 -10.16
N ARG A 398 13.41 19.24 -10.94
CA ARG A 398 13.36 19.61 -12.36
C ARG A 398 14.22 18.72 -13.24
N CYS A 399 13.89 18.70 -14.53
CA CYS A 399 14.72 18.08 -15.54
C CYS A 399 16.02 18.88 -15.74
N ARG A 400 17.18 18.24 -15.60
CA ARG A 400 18.48 18.90 -15.78
C ARG A 400 18.75 19.38 -17.20
N HIS A 401 18.11 18.73 -18.19
CA HIS A 401 18.39 18.98 -19.61
C HIS A 401 17.72 20.25 -20.12
N CYS A 402 16.50 20.55 -19.68
CA CYS A 402 15.80 21.78 -20.04
C CYS A 402 15.83 22.84 -18.93
N ALA A 403 16.63 22.64 -17.87
CA ALA A 403 16.75 23.58 -16.76
C ALA A 403 17.26 24.96 -17.20
N HIS A 404 18.07 25.02 -18.26
CA HIS A 404 18.60 26.25 -18.86
C HIS A 404 17.53 27.10 -19.55
N LEU A 405 16.36 26.52 -19.88
CA LEU A 405 15.27 27.26 -20.50
C LEU A 405 14.40 27.97 -19.46
N PRO A 406 13.86 29.16 -19.78
CA PRO A 406 12.79 29.78 -19.02
C PRO A 406 11.59 28.85 -18.89
N ARG A 407 10.88 28.93 -17.76
CA ARG A 407 9.79 28.01 -17.42
C ARG A 407 8.71 27.91 -18.51
N GLN A 408 8.36 29.02 -19.15
CA GLN A 408 7.35 29.12 -20.19
C GLN A 408 7.75 28.41 -21.49
N LYS A 409 9.05 28.18 -21.70
CA LYS A 409 9.61 27.47 -22.86
C LYS A 409 9.90 26.00 -22.57
N ARG A 410 9.72 25.54 -21.33
CA ARG A 410 9.90 24.13 -20.98
C ARG A 410 8.66 23.34 -21.39
N ALA A 411 8.87 22.14 -21.91
CA ALA A 411 7.77 21.21 -22.16
C ALA A 411 7.00 20.90 -20.87
N ILE A 412 5.76 20.45 -21.00
CA ILE A 412 4.88 20.14 -19.87
C ILE A 412 5.56 19.22 -18.85
N ALA A 413 5.20 19.37 -17.58
CA ALA A 413 5.70 18.54 -16.48
C ALA A 413 7.23 18.58 -16.24
N ALA A 414 7.96 19.58 -16.75
CA ALA A 414 9.40 19.74 -16.53
C ALA A 414 9.84 19.98 -15.08
N THR A 415 8.89 20.33 -14.21
CA THR A 415 9.15 20.81 -12.86
C THR A 415 8.01 20.44 -11.93
N TYR A 416 8.35 19.96 -10.74
CA TYR A 416 7.40 19.64 -9.67
C TYR A 416 7.93 20.09 -8.32
N TYR A 417 7.04 20.32 -7.35
CA TYR A 417 7.44 20.66 -5.98
C TYR A 417 6.76 19.71 -4.99
N PRO A 418 7.48 18.68 -4.50
CA PRO A 418 6.98 17.85 -3.43
C PRO A 418 6.79 18.67 -2.14
N THR A 419 5.87 18.24 -1.30
CA THR A 419 5.59 18.88 0.01
C THR A 419 6.21 18.12 1.18
N THR A 420 6.60 16.86 0.95
CA THR A 420 7.20 15.99 1.96
C THR A 420 8.38 15.22 1.37
N LEU A 421 9.30 14.79 2.22
CA LEU A 421 10.50 14.03 1.81
C LEU A 421 10.12 12.68 1.17
N GLU A 422 9.15 11.97 1.75
CA GLU A 422 8.60 10.74 1.16
C GLU A 422 7.94 10.97 -0.21
N GLY A 423 7.46 12.18 -0.46
CA GLY A 423 6.84 12.60 -1.71
C GLY A 423 7.83 12.76 -2.87
N VAL A 424 9.14 12.87 -2.60
CA VAL A 424 10.18 13.04 -3.61
C VAL A 424 10.17 11.89 -4.61
N TYR A 425 10.08 10.64 -4.13
CA TYR A 425 10.04 9.45 -4.98
C TYR A 425 8.92 9.51 -6.04
N GLN A 426 7.68 9.73 -5.60
CA GLN A 426 6.53 9.74 -6.49
C GLN A 426 6.61 10.91 -7.49
N THR A 427 7.12 12.04 -7.02
CA THR A 427 7.25 13.26 -7.81
C THR A 427 8.31 13.10 -8.90
N ALA A 428 9.47 12.54 -8.57
CA ALA A 428 10.51 12.23 -9.54
C ALA A 428 10.05 11.17 -10.55
N HIS A 429 9.29 10.16 -10.10
CA HIS A 429 8.71 9.17 -10.99
C HIS A 429 7.73 9.79 -12.00
N ASN A 430 6.89 10.72 -11.55
CA ASN A 430 5.97 11.44 -12.42
C ASN A 430 6.72 12.31 -13.44
N LEU A 431 7.78 13.01 -13.01
CA LEU A 431 8.65 13.79 -13.88
C LEU A 431 9.33 12.89 -14.93
N ALA A 432 9.84 11.73 -14.52
CA ALA A 432 10.43 10.77 -15.45
C ALA A 432 9.44 10.31 -16.53
N ARG A 433 8.22 9.89 -16.13
CA ARG A 433 7.23 9.39 -17.08
C ARG A 433 6.66 10.47 -17.98
N ARG A 434 6.21 11.60 -17.41
CA ARG A 434 5.47 12.62 -18.17
C ARG A 434 6.38 13.56 -18.94
N HIS A 435 7.59 13.81 -18.43
CA HIS A 435 8.50 14.76 -19.03
C HIS A 435 9.70 14.09 -19.70
N LEU A 436 10.49 13.31 -18.96
CA LEU A 436 11.75 12.77 -19.51
C LEU A 436 11.51 11.80 -20.69
N ILE A 437 10.50 10.95 -20.59
CA ILE A 437 10.16 9.95 -21.61
C ILE A 437 9.30 10.57 -22.74
N SER A 438 8.27 11.32 -22.39
CA SER A 438 7.23 11.69 -23.38
C SER A 438 7.35 13.08 -23.97
N SER A 439 8.04 14.03 -23.32
CA SER A 439 7.83 15.46 -23.65
C SER A 439 9.11 16.28 -23.85
N CYS A 440 10.24 15.90 -23.24
CA CYS A 440 11.44 16.74 -23.25
C CYS A 440 12.30 16.52 -24.51
N PRO A 441 12.48 17.51 -25.39
CA PRO A 441 13.32 17.37 -26.58
C PRO A 441 14.82 17.47 -26.26
N PHE A 442 15.19 17.87 -25.04
CA PHE A 442 16.59 18.05 -24.62
C PHE A 442 17.17 16.83 -23.91
N VAL A 443 16.34 15.84 -23.52
CA VAL A 443 16.85 14.57 -22.97
C VAL A 443 17.50 13.79 -24.11
N PRO A 444 18.76 13.30 -23.94
CA PRO A 444 19.39 12.48 -24.96
C PRO A 444 18.50 11.30 -25.38
N PRO A 445 18.27 11.08 -26.69
CA PRO A 445 17.34 10.04 -27.17
C PRO A 445 17.66 8.65 -26.63
N GLU A 446 18.93 8.34 -26.41
CA GLU A 446 19.37 7.08 -25.81
C GLU A 446 18.91 6.94 -24.36
N CYS A 447 19.01 8.00 -23.55
CA CYS A 447 18.55 8.01 -22.17
C CYS A 447 17.03 7.85 -22.09
N ASN A 448 16.29 8.57 -22.94
CA ASN A 448 14.84 8.46 -23.02
C ASN A 448 14.41 7.03 -23.36
N ARG A 449 14.94 6.46 -24.45
CA ARG A 449 14.61 5.10 -24.89
C ARG A 449 14.96 4.06 -23.83
N LYS A 450 16.10 4.22 -23.15
CA LYS A 450 16.51 3.33 -22.05
C LYS A 450 15.61 3.46 -20.82
N LEU A 451 15.15 4.68 -20.48
CA LEU A 451 14.15 4.90 -19.43
C LEU A 451 12.81 4.23 -19.78
N ALA A 452 12.36 4.34 -21.03
CA ALA A 452 11.12 3.70 -21.49
C ALA A 452 11.22 2.16 -21.36
N GLN A 453 12.30 1.57 -21.88
CA GLN A 453 12.54 0.11 -21.80
C GLN A 453 12.61 -0.41 -20.35
N LEU A 454 13.35 0.29 -19.49
CA LEU A 454 13.50 -0.12 -18.09
C LEU A 454 12.21 0.12 -17.29
N GLY A 455 11.36 1.06 -17.69
CA GLY A 455 10.09 1.38 -17.04
C GLY A 455 8.98 0.36 -17.26
N GLU A 456 9.09 -0.49 -18.29
CA GLU A 456 8.17 -1.60 -18.58
C GLU A 456 8.46 -2.85 -17.72
N SER A 457 9.69 -2.95 -17.21
CA SER A 457 10.10 -4.01 -16.30
C SER A 457 9.57 -3.74 -14.88
N LYS A 458 8.59 -4.52 -14.42
CA LYS A 458 8.01 -4.38 -13.07
C LYS A 458 9.07 -4.70 -11.99
N SER A 459 9.67 -3.68 -11.38
CA SER A 459 10.46 -3.86 -10.14
C SER A 459 9.57 -3.59 -8.91
N VAL A 460 9.32 -4.63 -8.12
CA VAL A 460 8.46 -4.62 -6.92
C VAL A 460 9.28 -4.24 -5.69
N THR A 461 9.86 -3.04 -5.63
CA THR A 461 10.64 -2.61 -4.45
C THR A 461 9.98 -1.42 -3.76
N CYS A 462 9.36 -1.69 -2.61
CA CYS A 462 8.81 -0.67 -1.70
C CYS A 462 9.92 0.16 -1.01
N ILE A 463 11.15 -0.38 -0.98
CA ILE A 463 12.37 0.21 -0.40
C ILE A 463 12.75 1.55 -1.04
N GLY A 464 12.39 1.77 -2.31
CA GLY A 464 12.74 3.00 -3.03
C GLY A 464 12.21 4.26 -2.34
N LYS A 465 11.05 4.24 -1.70
CA LYS A 465 10.49 5.49 -1.12
C LYS A 465 11.29 6.03 0.05
N HIS A 466 11.63 5.17 1.01
CA HIS A 466 12.41 5.57 2.19
C HIS A 466 13.82 5.99 1.80
N TYR A 467 14.49 5.23 0.92
CA TYR A 467 15.83 5.58 0.43
C TYR A 467 15.86 6.95 -0.28
N TRP A 468 14.81 7.29 -1.03
CA TRP A 468 14.72 8.59 -1.70
C TRP A 468 14.51 9.75 -0.72
N ALA A 469 13.79 9.51 0.38
CA ALA A 469 13.64 10.49 1.46
C ALA A 469 14.98 10.69 2.20
N GLU A 470 15.63 9.60 2.61
CA GLU A 470 16.92 9.63 3.32
C GLU A 470 18.02 10.30 2.48
N THR A 471 18.14 9.96 1.19
CA THR A 471 19.13 10.60 0.32
C THR A 471 18.81 12.07 0.02
N ALA A 472 17.54 12.47 0.08
CA ALA A 472 17.16 13.88 0.00
C ALA A 472 17.59 14.64 1.27
N GLU A 473 17.36 14.07 2.45
CA GLU A 473 17.85 14.62 3.73
C GLU A 473 19.37 14.76 3.73
N LEU A 474 20.10 13.73 3.31
CA LEU A 474 21.57 13.75 3.18
C LEU A 474 22.06 14.77 2.15
N SER A 475 21.23 15.10 1.15
CA SER A 475 21.50 16.18 0.19
C SER A 475 21.21 17.57 0.78
N GLY A 476 20.88 17.65 2.07
CA GLY A 476 20.55 18.88 2.78
C GLY A 476 19.13 19.36 2.52
N VAL A 477 18.20 18.51 2.09
CA VAL A 477 16.78 18.88 1.95
C VAL A 477 16.05 18.57 3.25
N ILE A 478 15.38 19.57 3.81
CA ILE A 478 14.62 19.45 5.06
C ILE A 478 13.16 19.81 4.85
N GLU A 479 12.27 19.21 5.64
CA GLU A 479 10.84 19.50 5.64
C GLU A 479 10.51 20.51 6.74
N ILE A 480 10.01 21.69 6.35
CA ILE A 480 9.60 22.76 7.27
C ILE A 480 8.21 23.25 6.83
N ASP A 481 7.25 23.29 7.75
CA ASP A 481 5.89 23.81 7.52
C ASP A 481 5.17 23.19 6.30
N GLY A 482 5.45 21.91 6.02
CA GLY A 482 4.85 21.17 4.90
C GLY A 482 5.34 21.62 3.52
N ILE A 483 6.52 22.23 3.45
CA ILE A 483 7.31 22.47 2.24
C ILE A 483 8.73 21.95 2.42
N LEU A 484 9.43 21.69 1.32
CA LEU A 484 10.85 21.34 1.34
C LEU A 484 11.71 22.59 1.18
N ARG A 485 12.82 22.66 1.91
CA ARG A 485 13.85 23.72 1.82
C ARG A 485 15.24 23.09 1.85
N PHE A 486 16.25 23.79 1.32
CA PHE A 486 17.62 23.39 1.62
C PHE A 486 18.01 23.87 3.02
N GLN A 487 18.81 23.07 3.71
CA GLN A 487 19.45 23.44 4.95
C GLN A 487 20.54 24.48 4.66
N ASP A 488 20.42 25.65 5.29
CA ASP A 488 21.47 26.66 5.24
C ASP A 488 22.74 26.10 5.88
N ALA A 489 23.90 26.40 5.30
CA ALA A 489 25.18 26.05 5.94
C ALA A 489 25.23 26.77 7.31
N PRO A 490 25.68 26.11 8.39
CA PRO A 490 25.87 26.80 9.66
C PRO A 490 26.83 27.97 9.44
N THR A 491 26.34 29.19 9.64
CA THR A 491 27.18 30.37 9.76
C THR A 491 28.14 30.12 10.91
N LEU A 492 29.45 30.13 10.61
CA LEU A 492 30.51 30.17 11.61
C LEU A 492 30.40 31.48 12.41
N ALA A 493 29.53 31.49 13.42
CA ALA A 493 29.41 32.40 14.54
C ALA A 493 28.41 31.71 15.48
N ASP A 494 28.82 31.02 16.54
CA ASP A 494 29.48 31.60 17.70
C ASP A 494 30.52 30.64 18.30
N THR A 495 31.76 31.12 18.43
CA THR A 495 32.76 30.67 19.41
C THR A 495 32.98 31.77 20.43
#